data_AF-A0A2S8VRA8-F1
#
_entry.id   AF-A0A2S8VRA8-F1
#
_cell.length_a   1.000
_cell.length_b   1.000
_cell.length_c   1.000
_cell.angle_alpha   90.00
_cell.angle_beta   90.00
_cell.angle_gamma   90.00
#
_symmetry.space_group_name_H-M   'P 1'
#
loop_
_entity.id
_entity.type
_entity.pdbx_description
1 polymer ?
#
loop_
_entity_poly.entity_id
_entity_poly.type
_entity_poly.pdbx_seq_one_letter_code
_entity_poly.pdbx_strand_id
1 'polypeptide(L)'
;MSDDASARLGLPYLAAGQLQKHVTLNEALTRLDTLTQTAVVSRTTTAQPAAPVDGALYILPPGATGADWAGRPAGAMVRAEAGGWLSIDTPEGALAVVLDSEEVLVRRAGVWSPLSSGGGEATTVLQNLTRLGVNTEADAVNVVAARLNKALWTALENESGGDGDLRFTFNKQGASDVLSLLFQSGWGGRAELGLIGDDDLRLKVSADGGTWREAFAADRATGRLWFAQGATRRETAVLTGGGGWTPPAWARWVEAVCVGGGGGGGAGAVGGNGTA
;
A
#
# COMPACT_ATOMS: atom_id res chain seq x y z
N MET A 1 -28.11 -23.07 34.85
CA MET A 1 -28.82 -22.31 33.80
C MET A 1 -29.38 -21.08 34.47
N SER A 2 -29.24 -19.90 33.87
CA SER A 2 -30.07 -18.77 34.29
C SER A 2 -31.39 -18.96 33.58
N ASP A 3 -32.40 -19.48 34.27
CA ASP A 3 -33.75 -19.65 33.72
C ASP A 3 -34.41 -18.29 33.38
N ASP A 4 -33.73 -17.20 33.76
CA ASP A 4 -34.21 -15.83 33.67
C ASP A 4 -33.55 -15.01 32.54
N ALA A 5 -32.57 -15.54 31.79
CA ALA A 5 -31.86 -14.74 30.76
C ALA A 5 -31.23 -15.54 29.60
N SER A 6 -31.00 -14.89 28.45
CA SER A 6 -30.32 -15.47 27.29
C SER A 6 -28.84 -15.77 27.55
N ALA A 7 -28.34 -16.86 26.96
CA ALA A 7 -27.03 -17.40 27.28
C ALA A 7 -25.84 -16.49 26.93
N ARG A 8 -25.96 -15.60 25.92
CA ARG A 8 -24.82 -14.82 25.43
C ARG A 8 -24.81 -13.35 25.86
N LEU A 9 -25.92 -12.65 25.65
CA LEU A 9 -26.08 -11.22 25.95
C LEU A 9 -26.83 -10.97 27.26
N GLY A 10 -27.31 -12.02 27.95
CA GLY A 10 -28.03 -11.88 29.20
C GLY A 10 -29.36 -11.15 29.06
N LEU A 11 -30.05 -11.30 27.92
CA LEU A 11 -31.36 -10.69 27.69
C LEU A 11 -32.38 -11.33 28.63
N PRO A 12 -33.10 -10.56 29.46
CA PRO A 12 -34.00 -11.13 30.45
C PRO A 12 -35.19 -11.82 29.77
N TYR A 13 -35.47 -13.06 30.17
CA TYR A 13 -36.64 -13.80 29.72
C TYR A 13 -37.89 -13.38 30.48
N LEU A 14 -39.03 -13.44 29.80
CA LEU A 14 -40.32 -13.18 30.42
C LEU A 14 -40.73 -14.39 31.27
N ALA A 15 -41.04 -14.13 32.54
CA ALA A 15 -41.52 -15.14 33.48
C ALA A 15 -42.85 -15.76 33.01
N ALA A 16 -43.08 -17.01 33.41
CA ALA A 16 -44.28 -17.76 33.03
C ALA A 16 -45.57 -17.04 33.49
N GLY A 17 -46.55 -16.96 32.59
CA GLY A 17 -47.83 -16.28 32.81
C GLY A 17 -48.96 -16.86 31.97
N GLN A 18 -50.17 -16.32 32.13
CA GLN A 18 -51.38 -16.78 31.43
C GLN A 18 -51.24 -16.63 29.90
N LEU A 19 -51.78 -17.60 29.15
CA LEU A 19 -51.78 -17.69 27.67
C LEU A 19 -50.41 -17.97 27.01
N GLN A 20 -49.40 -18.45 27.74
CA GLN A 20 -48.12 -18.95 27.19
C GLN A 20 -47.36 -17.97 26.25
N LYS A 21 -47.65 -16.67 26.30
CA LYS A 21 -46.97 -15.64 25.48
C LYS A 21 -45.47 -15.54 25.75
N HIS A 22 -45.03 -15.98 26.93
CA HIS A 22 -43.63 -16.05 27.31
C HIS A 22 -42.84 -17.03 26.43
N VAL A 23 -43.46 -18.10 25.93
CA VAL A 23 -42.78 -19.10 25.09
C VAL A 23 -42.32 -18.46 23.78
N THR A 24 -43.24 -17.84 23.04
CA THR A 24 -42.94 -17.21 21.75
C THR A 24 -42.01 -16.00 21.87
N LEU A 25 -42.16 -15.19 22.93
CA LEU A 25 -41.28 -14.05 23.16
C LEU A 25 -39.86 -14.49 23.55
N ASN A 26 -39.74 -15.47 24.45
CA ASN A 26 -38.43 -15.96 24.89
C ASN A 26 -37.69 -16.61 23.72
N GLU A 27 -38.37 -17.39 22.88
CA GLU A 27 -37.79 -17.93 21.65
C GLU A 27 -37.27 -16.83 20.71
N ALA A 28 -38.03 -15.73 20.55
CA ALA A 28 -37.58 -14.58 19.78
C ALA A 28 -36.36 -13.87 20.40
N LEU A 29 -36.30 -13.75 21.74
CA LEU A 29 -35.15 -13.19 22.46
C LEU A 29 -33.92 -14.08 22.33
N THR A 30 -34.06 -15.40 22.42
CA THR A 30 -33.01 -16.40 22.18
C THR A 30 -32.46 -16.30 20.76
N ARG A 31 -33.35 -16.11 19.77
CA ARG A 31 -32.95 -15.89 18.38
C ARG A 31 -32.23 -14.55 18.20
N LEU A 32 -32.71 -13.49 18.84
CA LEU A 32 -32.08 -12.17 18.79
C LEU A 32 -30.69 -12.18 19.46
N ASP A 33 -30.56 -12.87 20.58
CA ASP A 33 -29.31 -13.13 21.30
C ASP A 33 -28.26 -13.80 20.42
N THR A 34 -28.71 -14.63 19.49
CA THR A 34 -27.87 -15.35 18.54
C THR A 34 -27.43 -14.48 17.35
N LEU A 35 -28.35 -13.68 16.81
CA LEU A 35 -28.12 -12.87 15.61
C LEU A 35 -27.45 -11.51 15.89
N THR A 36 -27.63 -10.95 17.09
CA THR A 36 -27.09 -9.63 17.43
C THR A 36 -25.61 -9.75 17.76
N GLN A 37 -24.72 -9.14 16.98
CA GLN A 37 -23.26 -9.28 17.16
C GLN A 37 -22.81 -10.75 17.11
N THR A 38 -23.30 -11.53 16.14
CA THR A 38 -22.99 -12.97 16.01
C THR A 38 -21.49 -13.25 16.11
N ALA A 39 -21.10 -13.98 17.15
CA ALA A 39 -19.73 -14.35 17.46
C ALA A 39 -19.64 -15.88 17.44
N VAL A 40 -18.98 -16.39 16.42
CA VAL A 40 -18.82 -17.81 16.12
C VAL A 40 -17.49 -18.25 16.70
N VAL A 41 -17.49 -19.33 17.48
CA VAL A 41 -16.27 -19.90 18.08
C VAL A 41 -15.30 -20.34 17.00
N SER A 42 -15.79 -21.09 16.02
CA SER A 42 -14.97 -21.60 14.92
C SER A 42 -15.80 -21.88 13.68
N ARG A 43 -15.17 -21.76 12.50
CA ARG A 43 -15.72 -22.20 11.20
C ARG A 43 -15.01 -23.41 10.60
N THR A 44 -13.96 -23.90 11.27
CA THR A 44 -13.06 -24.96 10.77
C THR A 44 -13.09 -26.22 11.63
N THR A 45 -13.70 -26.16 12.82
CA THR A 45 -13.89 -27.33 13.69
C THR A 45 -14.78 -28.37 13.00
N THR A 46 -14.23 -29.56 12.72
CA THR A 46 -14.92 -30.63 11.98
C THR A 46 -15.59 -31.67 12.89
N ALA A 47 -15.14 -31.82 14.14
CA ALA A 47 -15.75 -32.74 15.10
C ALA A 47 -16.64 -31.98 16.08
N GLN A 48 -17.89 -32.43 16.23
CA GLN A 48 -18.83 -31.90 17.21
C GLN A 48 -18.21 -31.93 18.62
N PRO A 49 -18.09 -30.78 19.31
CA PRO A 49 -17.63 -30.75 20.69
C PRO A 49 -18.55 -31.57 21.60
N ALA A 50 -17.97 -32.39 22.48
CA ALA A 50 -18.73 -33.21 23.42
C ALA A 50 -19.35 -32.39 24.57
N ALA A 51 -18.74 -31.25 24.90
CA ALA A 51 -19.20 -30.34 25.96
C ALA A 51 -19.00 -28.87 25.55
N PRO A 52 -19.76 -28.37 24.55
CA PRO A 52 -19.72 -26.97 24.18
C PRO A 52 -20.24 -26.08 25.32
N VAL A 53 -19.73 -24.86 25.41
CA VAL A 53 -20.31 -23.84 26.30
C VAL A 53 -21.72 -23.51 25.80
N ASP A 54 -22.66 -23.34 26.72
CA ASP A 54 -24.02 -22.96 26.39
C ASP A 54 -24.03 -21.61 25.64
N GLY A 55 -24.73 -21.54 24.51
CA GLY A 55 -24.74 -20.40 23.61
C GLY A 55 -23.59 -20.35 22.60
N ALA A 56 -22.64 -21.29 22.62
CA ALA A 56 -21.54 -21.34 21.65
C ALA A 56 -22.06 -21.55 20.22
N LEU A 57 -21.58 -20.72 19.30
CA LEU A 57 -21.96 -20.76 17.88
C LEU A 57 -20.83 -21.34 17.04
N TYR A 58 -21.18 -22.18 16.07
CA TYR A 58 -20.26 -22.75 15.10
C TYR A 58 -20.83 -22.59 13.69
N ILE A 59 -19.96 -22.34 12.72
CA ILE A 59 -20.29 -22.49 11.30
C ILE A 59 -19.71 -23.83 10.86
N LEU A 60 -20.55 -24.73 10.37
CA LEU A 60 -20.09 -26.09 10.05
C LEU A 60 -19.18 -26.09 8.82
N PRO A 61 -17.95 -26.62 8.90
CA PRO A 61 -17.13 -26.85 7.72
C PRO A 61 -17.68 -28.03 6.89
N PRO A 62 -17.23 -28.18 5.63
CA PRO A 62 -17.45 -29.40 4.88
C PRO A 62 -16.95 -30.63 5.65
N GLY A 63 -17.77 -31.69 5.70
CA GLY A 63 -17.41 -32.93 6.39
C GLY A 63 -17.52 -32.88 7.91
N ALA A 64 -18.34 -31.99 8.46
CA ALA A 64 -18.64 -31.98 9.90
C ALA A 64 -19.17 -33.35 10.38
N THR A 65 -18.71 -33.80 11.55
CA THR A 65 -18.99 -35.12 12.13
C THR A 65 -19.60 -34.97 13.53
N GLY A 66 -20.38 -35.95 13.96
CA GLY A 66 -21.09 -35.94 15.26
C GLY A 66 -22.57 -36.27 15.09
N ALA A 67 -23.22 -36.65 16.20
CA ALA A 67 -24.62 -37.07 16.19
C ALA A 67 -25.57 -35.98 15.67
N ASP A 68 -25.31 -34.73 16.01
CA ASP A 68 -26.14 -33.59 15.64
C ASP A 68 -25.61 -32.82 14.41
N TRP A 69 -24.30 -32.90 14.16
CA TRP A 69 -23.63 -32.14 13.09
C TRP A 69 -23.65 -32.85 11.73
N ALA A 70 -23.51 -34.18 11.70
CA ALA A 70 -23.28 -34.94 10.45
C ALA A 70 -24.43 -34.85 9.43
N GLY A 71 -25.66 -34.56 9.86
CA GLY A 71 -26.83 -34.41 8.98
C GLY A 71 -27.05 -33.01 8.43
N ARG A 72 -26.18 -32.04 8.77
CA ARG A 72 -26.37 -30.63 8.44
C ARG A 72 -25.44 -30.20 7.29
N PRO A 73 -25.89 -29.31 6.39
CA PRO A 73 -25.07 -28.87 5.28
C PRO A 73 -23.88 -28.01 5.75
N ALA A 74 -22.80 -28.03 4.98
CA ALA A 74 -21.68 -27.12 5.17
C ALA A 74 -22.16 -25.66 5.11
N GLY A 75 -21.61 -24.81 5.97
CA GLY A 75 -22.00 -23.41 6.10
C GLY A 75 -23.24 -23.16 6.98
N ALA A 76 -23.92 -24.21 7.47
CA ALA A 76 -24.99 -24.04 8.45
C ALA A 76 -24.43 -23.48 9.76
N MET A 77 -25.15 -22.52 10.36
CA MET A 77 -24.81 -22.00 11.68
C MET A 77 -25.57 -22.79 12.74
N VAL A 78 -24.83 -23.31 13.72
CA VAL A 78 -25.39 -24.11 14.81
C VAL A 78 -25.04 -23.50 16.15
N ARG A 79 -25.97 -23.57 17.08
CA ARG A 79 -25.82 -23.09 18.45
C ARG A 79 -25.92 -24.26 19.41
N ALA A 80 -24.96 -24.39 20.33
CA ALA A 80 -25.11 -25.27 21.47
C ALA A 80 -26.07 -24.64 22.48
N GLU A 81 -27.15 -25.33 22.82
CA GLU A 81 -28.14 -24.82 23.77
C GLU A 81 -28.78 -25.97 24.54
N ALA A 82 -28.82 -25.86 25.88
CA ALA A 82 -29.47 -26.82 26.78
C ALA A 82 -29.04 -28.30 26.57
N GLY A 83 -27.76 -28.52 26.22
CA GLY A 83 -27.20 -29.85 25.96
C GLY A 83 -27.51 -30.42 24.57
N GLY A 84 -28.18 -29.66 23.71
CA GLY A 84 -28.44 -29.98 22.31
C GLY A 84 -27.85 -28.95 21.34
N TRP A 85 -28.18 -29.12 20.06
CA TRP A 85 -27.73 -28.23 18.98
C TRP A 85 -28.91 -27.68 18.18
N LEU A 86 -29.10 -26.37 18.22
CA LEU A 86 -30.11 -25.67 17.44
C LEU A 86 -29.51 -25.17 16.12
N SER A 87 -30.24 -25.32 15.01
CA SER A 87 -29.86 -24.71 13.73
C SER A 87 -30.39 -23.29 13.66
N ILE A 88 -29.57 -22.36 13.21
CA ILE A 88 -29.92 -20.95 13.12
C ILE A 88 -30.00 -20.54 11.65
N ASP A 89 -31.19 -20.15 11.23
CA ASP A 89 -31.39 -19.56 9.91
C ASP A 89 -30.70 -18.19 9.84
N THR A 90 -29.73 -18.09 8.93
CA THR A 90 -28.93 -16.90 8.71
C THR A 90 -29.30 -16.32 7.34
N PRO A 91 -29.86 -15.10 7.27
CA PRO A 91 -30.23 -14.50 5.99
C PRO A 91 -28.98 -14.06 5.20
N GLU A 92 -29.17 -13.80 3.91
CA GLU A 92 -28.17 -13.11 3.08
C GLU A 92 -27.80 -11.74 3.69
N GLY A 93 -26.51 -11.41 3.67
CA GLY A 93 -25.97 -10.19 4.28
C GLY A 93 -25.70 -10.29 5.79
N ALA A 94 -25.99 -11.42 6.43
CA ALA A 94 -25.64 -11.63 7.84
C ALA A 94 -24.13 -11.52 8.06
N LEU A 95 -23.73 -10.86 9.15
CA LEU A 95 -22.34 -10.73 9.58
C LEU A 95 -22.07 -11.68 10.75
N ALA A 96 -20.88 -12.28 10.76
CA ALA A 96 -20.40 -13.09 11.87
C ALA A 96 -18.92 -12.81 12.12
N VAL A 97 -18.53 -12.62 13.37
CA VAL A 97 -17.13 -12.57 13.77
C VAL A 97 -16.72 -13.98 14.19
N VAL A 98 -15.66 -14.52 13.60
CA VAL A 98 -15.09 -15.81 13.98
C VAL A 98 -13.98 -15.55 14.99
N LEU A 99 -14.13 -16.10 16.19
CA LEU A 99 -13.29 -15.79 17.34
C LEU A 99 -11.91 -16.45 17.26
N ASP A 100 -11.79 -17.65 16.68
CA ASP A 100 -10.51 -18.36 16.58
C ASP A 100 -9.58 -17.82 15.48
N SER A 101 -10.13 -17.25 14.41
CA SER A 101 -9.37 -16.64 13.31
C SER A 101 -9.35 -15.11 13.32
N GLU A 102 -10.11 -14.47 14.22
CA GLU A 102 -10.32 -13.01 14.26
C GLU A 102 -10.87 -12.42 12.95
N GLU A 103 -11.60 -13.22 12.16
CA GLU A 103 -12.14 -12.83 10.87
C GLU A 103 -13.59 -12.34 10.97
N VAL A 104 -13.94 -11.31 10.20
CA VAL A 104 -15.34 -10.94 9.97
C VAL A 104 -15.80 -11.58 8.68
N LEU A 105 -16.89 -12.34 8.74
CA LEU A 105 -17.54 -12.99 7.62
C LEU A 105 -18.87 -12.32 7.30
N VAL A 106 -19.27 -12.42 6.03
CA VAL A 106 -20.57 -12.06 5.51
C VAL A 106 -21.14 -13.21 4.71
N ARG A 107 -22.42 -13.52 4.95
CA ARG A 107 -23.16 -14.55 4.22
C ARG A 107 -23.61 -14.01 2.86
N ARG A 108 -23.14 -14.61 1.77
CA ARG A 108 -23.45 -14.24 0.38
C ARG A 108 -23.71 -15.49 -0.46
N ALA A 109 -24.83 -15.52 -1.19
CA ALA A 109 -25.26 -16.65 -2.03
C ALA A 109 -25.19 -18.01 -1.29
N GLY A 110 -25.58 -18.04 -0.01
CA GLY A 110 -25.55 -19.22 0.84
C GLY A 110 -24.18 -19.59 1.42
N VAL A 111 -23.13 -18.81 1.14
CA VAL A 111 -21.75 -19.09 1.57
C VAL A 111 -21.24 -18.01 2.52
N TRP A 112 -20.53 -18.41 3.58
CA TRP A 112 -19.79 -17.48 4.43
C TRP A 112 -18.46 -17.11 3.79
N SER A 113 -18.31 -15.83 3.44
CA SER A 113 -17.10 -15.26 2.83
C SER A 113 -16.53 -14.16 3.73
N PRO A 114 -15.21 -13.90 3.73
CA PRO A 114 -14.65 -12.75 4.44
C PRO A 114 -15.32 -11.43 4.02
N LEU A 115 -15.46 -10.52 4.99
CA LEU A 115 -15.93 -9.16 4.77
C LEU A 115 -14.83 -8.36 4.06
N SER A 116 -14.66 -8.58 2.76
CA SER A 116 -13.75 -7.80 1.93
C SER A 116 -14.42 -6.59 1.28
N SER A 117 -13.57 -5.60 1.01
CA SER A 117 -13.84 -4.51 0.07
C SER A 117 -13.78 -5.04 -1.36
N GLY A 118 -14.85 -5.73 -1.78
CA GLY A 118 -15.04 -6.23 -3.15
C GLY A 118 -14.39 -7.60 -3.41
N GLY A 119 -15.20 -8.55 -3.90
CA GLY A 119 -14.69 -9.78 -4.53
C GLY A 119 -14.64 -11.07 -3.70
N GLY A 120 -15.11 -11.10 -2.45
CA GLY A 120 -15.42 -12.37 -1.76
C GLY A 120 -14.25 -13.20 -1.21
N GLU A 121 -13.01 -12.76 -1.35
CA GLU A 121 -11.86 -13.29 -0.60
C GLU A 121 -11.54 -12.39 0.61
N ALA A 122 -10.67 -12.79 1.54
CA ALA A 122 -10.06 -11.82 2.47
C ALA A 122 -9.40 -10.70 1.63
N THR A 123 -9.20 -9.48 2.16
CA THR A 123 -8.60 -8.36 1.40
C THR A 123 -7.10 -8.60 1.11
N THR A 124 -6.79 -9.66 0.38
CA THR A 124 -5.46 -10.03 -0.15
C THR A 124 -5.26 -9.44 -1.54
N VAL A 125 -6.32 -8.98 -2.19
CA VAL A 125 -6.31 -8.50 -3.57
C VAL A 125 -7.11 -7.19 -3.68
N LEU A 126 -6.42 -6.08 -3.94
CA LEU A 126 -7.02 -4.81 -4.35
C LEU A 126 -6.80 -4.64 -5.86
N GLN A 127 -7.88 -4.61 -6.63
CA GLN A 127 -7.84 -4.49 -8.10
C GLN A 127 -8.81 -3.42 -8.57
N ASN A 128 -8.52 -2.83 -9.74
CA ASN A 128 -9.32 -1.75 -10.36
C ASN A 128 -9.51 -0.53 -9.46
N LEU A 129 -8.53 -0.23 -8.59
CA LEU A 129 -8.51 1.02 -7.84
C LEU A 129 -8.31 2.18 -8.82
N THR A 130 -9.25 3.13 -8.82
CA THR A 130 -9.15 4.32 -9.67
C THR A 130 -8.26 5.40 -9.05
N ARG A 131 -8.06 5.38 -7.72
CA ARG A 131 -7.20 6.30 -6.97
C ARG A 131 -6.61 5.64 -5.73
N LEU A 132 -5.38 6.00 -5.38
CA LEU A 132 -4.68 5.58 -4.16
C LEU A 132 -3.91 6.75 -3.54
N GLY A 133 -4.35 7.21 -2.37
CA GLY A 133 -3.71 8.27 -1.59
C GLY A 133 -3.07 7.73 -0.31
N VAL A 134 -1.79 8.04 -0.06
CA VAL A 134 -1.08 7.70 1.18
C VAL A 134 -0.66 8.98 1.89
N ASN A 135 -1.25 9.27 3.06
CA ASN A 135 -1.05 10.52 3.82
C ASN A 135 -1.37 11.81 3.02
N THR A 136 -2.08 11.69 1.91
CA THR A 136 -2.54 12.79 1.06
C THR A 136 -3.72 12.31 0.20
N GLU A 137 -4.51 13.23 -0.31
CA GLU A 137 -5.58 12.91 -1.25
C GLU A 137 -5.02 12.73 -2.67
N ALA A 138 -5.49 11.69 -3.37
CA ALA A 138 -5.22 11.47 -4.79
C ALA A 138 -6.32 12.09 -5.64
N ASP A 139 -5.94 12.73 -6.75
CA ASP A 139 -6.86 13.46 -7.62
C ASP A 139 -7.01 12.77 -8.99
N ALA A 140 -7.72 13.41 -9.94
CA ALA A 140 -7.96 12.83 -11.27
C ALA A 140 -6.70 12.77 -12.15
N VAL A 141 -5.68 13.56 -11.82
CA VAL A 141 -4.41 13.69 -12.52
C VAL A 141 -3.35 12.83 -11.82
N ASN A 142 -3.23 12.98 -10.51
CA ASN A 142 -2.33 12.22 -9.63
C ASN A 142 -3.08 11.05 -9.00
N VAL A 143 -3.40 10.04 -9.80
CA VAL A 143 -4.20 8.88 -9.38
C VAL A 143 -3.50 8.04 -8.30
N VAL A 144 -2.17 8.08 -8.23
CA VAL A 144 -1.39 7.57 -7.10
C VAL A 144 -0.63 8.75 -6.49
N ALA A 145 -0.96 9.11 -5.25
CA ALA A 145 -0.36 10.23 -4.55
C ALA A 145 0.11 9.82 -3.15
N ALA A 146 1.32 10.23 -2.78
CA ALA A 146 1.89 9.87 -1.49
C ALA A 146 2.66 11.04 -0.86
N ARG A 147 2.37 11.34 0.41
CA ARG A 147 3.12 12.31 1.23
C ARG A 147 3.95 11.57 2.27
N LEU A 148 5.22 11.35 1.97
CA LEU A 148 6.10 10.43 2.70
C LEU A 148 7.50 11.01 2.91
N ASN A 149 8.20 10.54 3.95
CA ASN A 149 9.63 10.84 4.16
C ASN A 149 10.54 9.89 3.36
N LYS A 150 10.13 8.62 3.21
CA LYS A 150 10.86 7.56 2.50
C LYS A 150 9.87 6.58 1.87
N ALA A 151 10.27 5.95 0.77
CA ALA A 151 9.58 4.80 0.18
C ALA A 151 10.64 3.73 -0.14
N LEU A 152 10.37 2.48 0.26
CA LEU A 152 11.21 1.34 -0.07
C LEU A 152 10.43 0.47 -1.05
N TRP A 153 11.07 0.19 -2.18
CA TRP A 153 10.64 -0.83 -3.13
C TRP A 153 11.69 -1.93 -3.09
N THR A 154 11.27 -3.14 -2.78
CA THR A 154 12.16 -4.31 -2.72
C THR A 154 11.58 -5.42 -3.58
N ALA A 155 12.44 -6.22 -4.17
CA ALA A 155 12.03 -7.41 -4.89
C ALA A 155 11.36 -8.41 -3.95
N LEU A 156 10.46 -9.22 -4.48
CA LEU A 156 9.99 -10.40 -3.77
C LEU A 156 11.08 -11.46 -3.86
N GLU A 157 11.63 -11.85 -2.72
CA GLU A 157 12.73 -12.80 -2.64
C GLU A 157 12.28 -14.21 -3.04
N ASN A 158 13.22 -15.04 -3.52
CA ASN A 158 12.95 -16.43 -3.89
C ASN A 158 12.33 -17.24 -2.74
N GLU A 159 12.79 -17.00 -1.51
CA GLU A 159 12.27 -17.67 -0.30
C GLU A 159 10.82 -17.27 0.01
N SER A 160 10.40 -16.09 -0.45
CA SER A 160 9.03 -15.58 -0.35
C SER A 160 8.20 -15.83 -1.62
N GLY A 161 8.68 -16.70 -2.53
CA GLY A 161 7.98 -17.09 -3.76
C GLY A 161 8.12 -16.11 -4.93
N GLY A 162 9.05 -15.15 -4.87
CA GLY A 162 9.36 -14.25 -5.98
C GLY A 162 10.55 -14.73 -6.84
N ASP A 163 11.01 -13.86 -7.74
CA ASP A 163 12.17 -14.09 -8.61
C ASP A 163 13.41 -13.28 -8.21
N GLY A 164 13.31 -12.49 -7.13
CA GLY A 164 14.39 -11.63 -6.63
C GLY A 164 14.67 -10.38 -7.47
N ASP A 165 13.94 -10.16 -8.56
CA ASP A 165 14.11 -9.01 -9.44
C ASP A 165 13.12 -7.88 -9.09
N LEU A 166 13.61 -6.64 -9.09
CA LEU A 166 12.75 -5.45 -9.02
C LEU A 166 12.89 -4.64 -10.30
N ARG A 167 11.78 -4.43 -11.00
CA ARG A 167 11.74 -3.66 -12.24
C ARG A 167 10.60 -2.64 -12.23
N PHE A 168 10.94 -1.41 -12.60
CA PHE A 168 9.95 -0.42 -12.99
C PHE A 168 9.79 -0.46 -14.50
N THR A 169 8.60 -0.82 -14.96
CA THR A 169 8.24 -0.79 -16.39
C THR A 169 7.26 0.36 -16.61
N PHE A 170 7.65 1.29 -17.48
CA PHE A 170 6.84 2.43 -17.89
C PHE A 170 6.56 2.30 -19.39
N ASN A 171 5.38 2.71 -19.84
CA ASN A 171 4.98 2.64 -21.24
C ASN A 171 4.28 3.93 -21.67
N LYS A 172 4.60 4.41 -22.87
CA LYS A 172 3.87 5.50 -23.55
C LYS A 172 3.16 4.98 -24.80
N GLN A 173 2.14 5.68 -25.25
CA GLN A 173 1.28 5.22 -26.35
C GLN A 173 1.99 5.30 -27.71
N GLY A 174 2.75 6.35 -27.96
CA GLY A 174 3.51 6.56 -29.19
C GLY A 174 4.78 7.36 -28.98
N ALA A 175 5.57 7.46 -30.06
CA ALA A 175 6.90 8.09 -30.01
C ALA A 175 6.84 9.57 -29.59
N SER A 176 5.84 10.31 -30.06
CA SER A 176 5.68 11.74 -29.73
C SER A 176 5.25 12.02 -28.29
N ASP A 177 4.82 11.00 -27.54
CA ASP A 177 4.40 11.17 -26.16
C ASP A 177 5.59 11.28 -25.20
N VAL A 178 5.30 11.62 -23.94
CA VAL A 178 6.29 11.77 -22.88
C VAL A 178 6.17 10.61 -21.89
N LEU A 179 7.29 9.94 -21.65
CA LEU A 179 7.50 9.02 -20.53
C LEU A 179 8.73 9.50 -19.78
N SER A 180 8.57 10.00 -18.56
CA SER A 180 9.68 10.59 -17.82
C SER A 180 9.58 10.47 -16.31
N LEU A 181 10.73 10.63 -15.67
CA LEU A 181 10.86 10.90 -14.24
C LEU A 181 11.16 12.40 -14.08
N LEU A 182 10.25 13.12 -13.44
CA LEU A 182 10.37 14.55 -13.18
C LEU A 182 10.85 14.80 -11.75
N PHE A 183 11.99 15.48 -11.62
CA PHE A 183 12.55 15.90 -10.33
C PHE A 183 12.22 17.37 -10.08
N GLN A 184 11.64 17.66 -8.91
CA GLN A 184 11.13 19.00 -8.58
C GLN A 184 11.67 19.54 -7.26
N SER A 185 11.67 20.86 -7.11
CA SER A 185 11.88 21.57 -5.85
C SER A 185 10.88 22.72 -5.75
N GLY A 186 10.12 22.79 -4.65
CA GLY A 186 9.08 23.81 -4.46
C GLY A 186 8.05 23.84 -5.59
N TRP A 187 7.63 22.68 -6.09
CA TRP A 187 6.70 22.51 -7.22
C TRP A 187 7.22 22.98 -8.60
N GLY A 188 8.49 23.41 -8.69
CA GLY A 188 9.15 23.72 -9.96
C GLY A 188 10.00 22.56 -10.47
N GLY A 189 9.86 22.22 -11.76
CA GLY A 189 10.72 21.25 -12.43
C GLY A 189 12.20 21.65 -12.40
N ARG A 190 13.09 20.69 -12.16
CA ARG A 190 14.56 20.91 -12.10
C ARG A 190 15.31 19.98 -13.03
N ALA A 191 14.88 18.72 -13.12
CA ALA A 191 15.41 17.77 -14.07
C ALA A 191 14.31 16.83 -14.55
N GLU A 192 14.41 16.37 -15.79
CA GLU A 192 13.49 15.43 -16.39
C GLU A 192 14.30 14.39 -17.19
N LEU A 193 14.13 13.11 -16.86
CA LEU A 193 14.82 11.99 -17.50
C LEU A 193 13.79 11.06 -18.14
N GLY A 194 13.93 10.73 -19.43
CA GLY A 194 13.04 9.77 -20.07
C GLY A 194 13.01 9.82 -21.59
N LEU A 195 11.93 9.28 -22.17
CA LEU A 195 11.61 9.27 -23.60
C LEU A 195 10.65 10.43 -23.90
N ILE A 196 11.21 11.60 -24.20
CA ILE A 196 10.49 12.89 -24.15
C ILE A 196 10.29 13.41 -25.57
N GLY A 197 9.11 13.18 -26.16
CA GLY A 197 8.79 13.67 -27.51
C GLY A 197 9.37 12.83 -28.66
N ASP A 198 10.13 11.79 -28.33
CA ASP A 198 10.62 10.71 -29.20
C ASP A 198 11.06 9.52 -28.34
N ASP A 199 11.62 8.48 -28.94
CA ASP A 199 12.07 7.28 -28.22
C ASP A 199 13.59 7.26 -27.90
N ASP A 200 14.27 8.41 -28.00
CA ASP A 200 15.64 8.52 -27.51
C ASP A 200 15.62 8.84 -26.01
N LEU A 201 16.57 8.27 -25.26
CA LEU A 201 16.70 8.59 -23.84
C LEU A 201 17.31 9.99 -23.69
N ARG A 202 16.61 10.88 -23.00
CA ARG A 202 17.01 12.29 -22.82
C ARG A 202 17.06 12.66 -21.35
N LEU A 203 18.01 13.53 -21.00
CA LEU A 203 18.04 14.28 -19.75
C LEU A 203 17.93 15.76 -20.05
N LYS A 204 16.90 16.42 -19.51
CA LYS A 204 16.71 17.88 -19.56
C LYS A 204 16.82 18.46 -18.15
N VAL A 205 17.34 19.68 -18.04
CA VAL A 205 17.46 20.42 -16.78
C VAL A 205 16.89 21.82 -16.90
N SER A 206 16.41 22.37 -15.79
CA SER A 206 15.84 23.70 -15.72
C SER A 206 16.20 24.38 -14.39
N ALA A 207 16.57 25.66 -14.46
CA ALA A 207 16.84 26.47 -13.27
C ALA A 207 15.56 27.05 -12.65
N ASP A 208 14.57 27.37 -13.49
CA ASP A 208 13.34 28.09 -13.13
C ASP A 208 12.09 27.20 -13.20
N GLY A 209 12.17 26.04 -13.86
CA GLY A 209 11.04 25.14 -14.16
C GLY A 209 10.27 25.49 -15.43
N GLY A 210 10.62 26.58 -16.12
CA GLY A 210 10.01 27.02 -17.37
C GLY A 210 10.94 26.87 -18.56
N THR A 211 12.17 27.34 -18.43
CA THR A 211 13.20 27.24 -19.47
C THR A 211 13.96 25.93 -19.32
N TRP A 212 13.82 25.04 -20.31
CA TRP A 212 14.46 23.73 -20.30
C TRP A 212 15.65 23.66 -21.26
N ARG A 213 16.74 23.04 -20.80
CA ARG A 213 17.95 22.79 -21.57
C ARG A 213 18.21 21.28 -21.61
N GLU A 214 18.45 20.75 -22.80
CA GLU A 214 18.90 19.36 -22.91
C GLU A 214 20.35 19.24 -22.44
N ALA A 215 20.60 18.32 -21.53
CA ALA A 215 21.94 18.00 -21.05
C ALA A 215 22.59 16.95 -21.96
N PHE A 216 21.89 15.81 -22.14
CA PHE A 216 22.30 14.79 -23.10
C PHE A 216 21.10 14.05 -23.70
N ALA A 217 21.35 13.39 -24.83
CA ALA A 217 20.48 12.40 -25.45
C ALA A 217 21.28 11.15 -25.82
N ALA A 218 20.67 9.96 -25.80
CA ALA A 218 21.24 8.72 -26.31
C ALA A 218 20.49 8.30 -27.56
N ASP A 219 21.18 8.24 -28.71
CA ASP A 219 20.61 7.74 -29.95
C ASP A 219 20.27 6.25 -29.82
N ARG A 220 18.99 5.90 -29.95
CA ARG A 220 18.52 4.53 -29.74
C ARG A 220 19.06 3.51 -30.74
N ALA A 221 19.47 3.93 -31.93
CA ALA A 221 19.94 3.04 -32.99
C ALA A 221 21.42 2.68 -32.84
N THR A 222 22.22 3.61 -32.32
CA THR A 222 23.68 3.50 -32.24
C THR A 222 24.21 3.42 -30.81
N GLY A 223 23.39 3.76 -29.80
CA GLY A 223 23.79 3.86 -28.40
C GLY A 223 24.72 5.02 -28.09
N ARG A 224 24.91 5.97 -29.02
CA ARG A 224 25.83 7.10 -28.85
C ARG A 224 25.19 8.21 -28.02
N LEU A 225 25.97 8.76 -27.09
CA LEU A 225 25.58 9.93 -26.33
C LEU A 225 25.91 11.22 -27.09
N TRP A 226 24.93 12.12 -27.13
CA TRP A 226 25.04 13.49 -27.60
C TRP A 226 24.91 14.45 -26.41
N PHE A 227 25.84 15.40 -26.29
CA PHE A 227 25.77 16.45 -25.28
C PHE A 227 25.37 17.76 -25.96
N ALA A 228 24.12 18.18 -25.80
CA ALA A 228 23.57 19.31 -26.53
C ALA A 228 24.27 20.65 -26.23
N GLN A 229 24.89 20.77 -25.06
CA GLN A 229 25.70 21.94 -24.66
C GLN A 229 27.21 21.66 -24.68
N GLY A 230 27.63 20.53 -25.28
CA GLY A 230 29.01 20.04 -25.24
C GLY A 230 29.40 19.38 -23.91
N ALA A 231 30.54 18.68 -23.92
CA ALA A 231 31.13 18.10 -22.71
C ALA A 231 32.31 18.97 -22.25
N THR A 232 32.23 19.57 -21.06
CA THR A 232 33.35 20.31 -20.47
C THR A 232 34.06 19.43 -19.46
N ARG A 233 35.33 19.13 -19.71
CA ARG A 233 36.23 18.54 -18.71
C ARG A 233 36.91 19.68 -17.94
N ARG A 234 36.86 19.65 -16.60
CA ARG A 234 37.53 20.63 -15.72
C ARG A 234 38.42 19.89 -14.74
N GLU A 235 39.65 20.35 -14.59
CA GLU A 235 40.61 19.89 -13.58
C GLU A 235 41.19 21.11 -12.87
N THR A 236 41.30 21.05 -11.54
CA THR A 236 41.86 22.14 -10.74
C THR A 236 43.23 21.71 -10.23
N ALA A 237 44.28 22.40 -10.66
CA ALA A 237 45.62 22.26 -10.11
C ALA A 237 45.89 23.42 -9.13
N VAL A 238 46.26 23.11 -7.88
CA VAL A 238 46.66 24.11 -6.89
C VAL A 238 48.18 24.23 -6.89
N LEU A 239 48.70 25.42 -7.18
CA LEU A 239 50.14 25.72 -7.15
C LEU A 239 50.47 26.42 -5.83
N THR A 240 51.09 25.70 -4.89
CA THR A 240 51.44 26.20 -3.54
C THR A 240 52.87 26.70 -3.42
N GLY A 241 53.61 26.75 -4.54
CA GLY A 241 54.99 27.22 -4.63
C GLY A 241 55.34 27.57 -6.08
N GLY A 242 56.53 28.12 -6.30
CA GLY A 242 57.02 28.40 -7.65
C GLY A 242 57.23 27.10 -8.44
N GLY A 243 56.69 27.03 -9.66
CA GLY A 243 56.82 25.89 -10.56
C GLY A 243 56.07 26.11 -11.87
N GLY A 244 56.43 25.34 -12.90
CA GLY A 244 55.69 25.33 -14.16
C GLY A 244 54.47 24.42 -14.09
N TRP A 245 53.37 24.82 -14.72
CA TRP A 245 52.21 23.97 -14.95
C TRP A 245 51.97 23.83 -16.45
N THR A 246 51.82 22.60 -16.93
CA THR A 246 51.56 22.30 -18.34
C THR A 246 50.08 21.98 -18.52
N PRO A 247 49.33 22.71 -19.36
CA PRO A 247 47.96 22.38 -19.66
C PRO A 247 47.87 20.95 -20.22
N PRO A 248 46.98 20.10 -19.70
CA PRO A 248 46.82 18.76 -20.22
C PRO A 248 46.29 18.80 -21.66
N ALA A 249 46.61 17.78 -22.46
CA ALA A 249 46.32 17.76 -23.90
C ALA A 249 44.83 17.91 -24.28
N TRP A 250 43.92 17.67 -23.33
CA TRP A 250 42.48 17.83 -23.51
C TRP A 250 41.95 19.23 -23.17
N ALA A 251 42.75 20.09 -22.51
CA ALA A 251 42.32 21.41 -22.06
C ALA A 251 42.13 22.35 -23.26
N ARG A 252 40.95 22.95 -23.35
CA ARG A 252 40.60 23.94 -24.39
C ARG A 252 40.61 25.37 -23.88
N TRP A 253 40.45 25.55 -22.57
CA TRP A 253 40.53 26.83 -21.88
C TRP A 253 41.15 26.61 -20.49
N VAL A 254 41.81 27.64 -19.97
CA VAL A 254 42.44 27.64 -18.64
C VAL A 254 41.93 28.85 -17.89
N GLU A 255 41.41 28.65 -16.68
CA GLU A 255 41.06 29.72 -15.74
C GLU A 255 42.09 29.70 -14.61
N ALA A 256 42.82 30.81 -14.42
CA ALA A 256 43.80 30.96 -13.36
C ALA A 256 43.25 31.91 -12.29
N VAL A 257 43.10 31.41 -11.06
CA VAL A 257 42.69 32.20 -9.90
C VAL A 257 43.91 32.40 -8.99
N CYS A 258 44.42 33.63 -8.93
CA CYS A 258 45.53 33.98 -8.05
C CYS A 258 45.00 34.45 -6.70
N VAL A 259 45.21 33.65 -5.64
CA VAL A 259 44.89 34.05 -4.27
C VAL A 259 46.18 34.56 -3.62
N GLY A 260 46.30 35.88 -3.46
CA GLY A 260 47.42 36.47 -2.74
C GLY A 260 47.36 36.12 -1.26
N GLY A 261 48.42 35.49 -0.73
CA GLY A 261 48.58 35.36 0.72
C GLY A 261 48.78 36.75 1.31
N GLY A 262 47.76 37.27 1.99
CA GLY A 262 47.85 38.51 2.76
C GLY A 262 48.83 38.33 3.91
N GLY A 263 50.13 38.55 3.66
CA GLY A 263 51.12 38.78 4.69
C GLY A 263 50.93 40.18 5.23
N GLY A 264 50.39 40.29 6.45
CA GLY A 264 50.29 41.57 7.16
C GLY A 264 51.67 42.22 7.29
N GLY A 265 51.79 43.41 6.68
CA GLY A 265 52.97 44.26 6.71
C GLY A 265 52.80 45.53 5.89
N GLY A 266 51.76 46.33 6.18
CA GLY A 266 51.57 47.69 5.63
C GLY A 266 50.44 47.84 4.61
N ALA A 267 49.36 48.51 5.03
CA ALA A 267 48.23 49.03 4.24
C ALA A 267 47.45 48.00 3.39
N GLY A 268 46.39 47.45 3.98
CA GLY A 268 45.35 46.77 3.22
C GLY A 268 44.63 47.72 2.27
N ALA A 269 44.69 47.41 0.98
CA ALA A 269 43.74 47.89 -0.01
C ALA A 269 43.45 46.76 -1.00
N VAL A 270 42.21 46.28 -1.00
CA VAL A 270 41.60 45.60 -2.15
C VAL A 270 40.64 46.60 -2.77
N GLY A 271 40.87 46.97 -4.03
CA GLY A 271 39.99 47.82 -4.82
C GLY A 271 39.61 47.12 -6.11
N GLY A 272 38.36 47.26 -6.55
CA GLY A 272 37.90 46.76 -7.83
C GLY A 272 38.55 47.50 -9.00
N ASN A 273 38.84 46.79 -10.09
CA ASN A 273 39.39 47.39 -11.30
C ASN A 273 38.38 48.37 -11.93
N GLY A 274 38.79 49.64 -12.04
CA GLY A 274 38.27 50.59 -13.02
C GLY A 274 37.11 51.47 -12.57
N THR A 275 37.43 52.64 -12.01
CA THR A 275 36.83 53.95 -12.33
C THR A 275 37.73 55.03 -11.74
N ALA A 276 38.52 55.66 -12.61
CA ALA A 276 38.93 57.05 -12.43
C ALA A 276 37.93 57.91 -13.20
#